data_AF-A0A7C3JRX9-F1
#
_entry.id   AF-A0A7C3JRX9-F1
#
_cell.length_a   1.000
_cell.length_b   1.000
_cell.length_c   1.000
_cell.angle_alpha   90.00
_cell.angle_beta   90.00
_cell.angle_gamma   90.00
#
_symmetry.space_group_name_H-M   'P 1'
#
loop_
_entity.id
_entity.type
_entity.pdbx_description
1 polymer ?
#
loop_
_entity_poly.entity_id
_entity_poly.type
_entity_poly.pdbx_seq_one_letter_code
_entity_poly.pdbx_strand_id
1 'polypeptide(L)'
;ARRVDPALWVAQEHRSIWIFQRKIMPYIETPPNIADTMHWLALMQHHGAPTRLLDFTWSPYVAAFFALEQSAGSAAVWAINAPRLGPQCFIAHSWRDSWVPSPQAALRRYRITGRDQVAVGEPYFKNRRIIAQSGTFVCPYDIARPVERILERKKDVIAKFVLDGRDLRSEALAALYRMNITYATLLPDLGGLAQSIAYELETHWAYDPTMEKAARFARNRAYGRGD
;
A
#
# COMPACT_ATOMS: atom_id res chain seq x y z
N ALA A 1 26.61 5.70 7.66
CA ALA A 1 25.25 6.19 7.33
C ALA A 1 25.07 7.60 7.86
N ARG A 2 24.46 8.53 7.11
CA ARG A 2 24.15 9.87 7.63
C ARG A 2 23.11 9.75 8.75
N ARG A 3 23.46 10.16 9.97
CA ARG A 3 22.53 10.19 11.11
C ARG A 3 21.72 11.50 11.02
N VAL A 4 20.42 11.38 10.73
CA VAL A 4 19.51 12.53 10.70
C VAL A 4 18.84 12.65 12.05
N ASP A 5 18.85 13.85 12.63
CA ASP A 5 18.15 14.14 13.88
C ASP A 5 16.62 13.97 13.70
N PRO A 6 15.96 13.07 14.45
CA PRO A 6 14.51 12.90 14.41
C PRO A 6 13.72 14.19 14.66
N ALA A 7 14.26 15.15 15.42
CA ALA A 7 13.62 16.44 15.66
C ALA A 7 13.42 17.26 14.36
N LEU A 8 14.21 16.98 13.32
CA LEU A 8 14.14 17.68 12.04
C LEU A 8 13.16 17.03 11.04
N TRP A 9 12.61 15.85 11.32
CA TRP A 9 11.81 15.09 10.35
C TRP A 9 10.55 15.86 9.91
N VAL A 10 9.88 16.55 10.83
CA VAL A 10 8.70 17.38 10.52
C VAL A 10 9.07 18.54 9.59
N ALA A 11 10.18 19.22 9.87
CA ALA A 11 10.66 20.32 9.02
C ALA A 11 11.07 19.83 7.63
N GLN A 12 11.69 18.65 7.53
CA GLN A 12 12.06 18.03 6.26
C GLN A 12 10.85 17.60 5.44
N GLU A 13 9.81 17.06 6.07
CA GLU A 13 8.57 16.73 5.39
C GLU A 13 7.89 17.99 4.84
N HIS A 14 7.76 19.04 5.66
CA HIS A 14 7.20 20.32 5.22
C HIS A 14 7.96 20.89 4.03
N ARG A 15 9.29 20.84 4.07
CA ARG A 15 10.15 21.24 2.94
C ARG A 15 9.89 20.38 1.70
N SER A 16 9.74 19.06 1.86
CA SER A 16 9.52 18.13 0.75
C SER A 16 8.18 18.37 0.06
N ILE A 17 7.10 18.55 0.84
CA ILE A 17 5.78 18.94 0.33
C ILE A 17 5.87 20.28 -0.42
N TRP A 18 6.51 21.28 0.19
CA TRP A 18 6.64 22.60 -0.43
C TRP A 18 7.43 22.56 -1.75
N ILE A 19 8.53 21.80 -1.81
CA ILE A 19 9.30 21.61 -3.06
C ILE A 19 8.42 20.94 -4.12
N PHE A 20 7.67 19.90 -3.74
CA PHE A 20 6.80 19.17 -4.66
C PHE A 20 5.70 20.09 -5.22
N GLN A 21 4.98 20.81 -4.34
CA GLN A 21 3.93 21.77 -4.72
C GLN A 21 4.44 22.83 -5.71
N ARG A 22 5.64 23.37 -5.51
CA ARG A 22 6.22 24.39 -6.40
C ARG A 22 6.64 23.85 -7.76
N LYS A 23 6.90 22.55 -7.87
CA LYS A 23 7.44 21.92 -9.08
C LYS A 23 6.41 21.10 -9.84
N ILE A 24 5.22 20.85 -9.30
CA ILE A 24 4.28 19.89 -9.90
C ILE A 24 3.58 20.41 -11.16
N MET A 25 3.41 21.73 -11.31
CA MET A 25 2.58 22.33 -12.37
C MET A 25 2.90 21.87 -13.80
N PRO A 26 4.17 21.65 -14.19
CA PRO A 26 4.48 21.11 -15.53
C PRO A 26 4.07 19.65 -15.75
N TYR A 27 3.71 18.91 -14.69
CA TYR A 27 3.48 17.47 -14.72
C TYR A 27 2.00 17.08 -14.58
N ILE A 28 1.14 17.98 -14.10
CA ILE A 28 -0.29 17.71 -13.90
C ILE A 28 -1.14 18.90 -14.33
N GLU A 29 -2.30 18.62 -14.91
CA GLU A 29 -3.22 19.66 -15.38
C GLU A 29 -3.95 20.35 -14.22
N THR A 30 -4.39 19.56 -13.24
CA THR A 30 -5.24 20.05 -12.14
C THR A 30 -4.61 19.69 -10.80
N PRO A 31 -3.81 20.58 -10.19
CA PRO A 31 -3.21 20.32 -8.90
C PRO A 31 -4.26 20.31 -7.77
N PRO A 32 -4.01 19.56 -6.67
CA PRO A 32 -4.80 19.68 -5.46
C PRO A 32 -4.82 21.10 -4.90
N ASN A 33 -5.81 21.42 -4.07
CA ASN A 33 -5.77 22.64 -3.27
C ASN A 33 -4.49 22.66 -2.41
N ILE A 34 -3.78 23.78 -2.37
CA ILE A 34 -2.51 23.94 -1.63
C ILE A 34 -2.67 23.58 -0.14
N ALA A 35 -3.84 23.84 0.45
CA ALA A 35 -4.16 23.52 1.84
C ALA A 35 -4.52 22.03 2.08
N ASP A 36 -4.73 21.25 1.01
CA ASP A 36 -5.09 19.82 1.09
C ASP A 36 -3.84 18.93 1.17
N THR A 37 -3.19 18.96 2.33
CA THR A 37 -2.01 18.13 2.63
C THR A 37 -2.24 16.65 2.37
N MET A 38 -3.44 16.10 2.58
CA MET A 38 -3.67 14.65 2.41
C MET A 38 -3.50 14.28 0.96
N HIS A 39 -4.14 15.06 0.09
CA HIS A 39 -4.08 14.86 -1.34
C HIS A 39 -2.66 15.06 -1.85
N TRP A 40 -1.91 16.04 -1.34
CA TRP A 40 -0.50 16.19 -1.66
C TRP A 40 0.36 15.00 -1.25
N LEU A 41 0.20 14.49 -0.02
CA LEU A 41 0.93 13.32 0.45
C LEU A 41 0.56 12.07 -0.36
N ALA A 42 -0.72 11.84 -0.63
CA ALA A 42 -1.18 10.70 -1.43
C ALA A 42 -0.64 10.78 -2.88
N LEU A 43 -0.62 11.97 -3.48
CA LEU A 43 -0.06 12.20 -4.81
C LEU A 43 1.46 11.96 -4.82
N MET A 44 2.17 12.47 -3.82
CA MET A 44 3.60 12.24 -3.63
C MET A 44 3.91 10.74 -3.53
N GLN A 45 3.21 10.01 -2.66
CA GLN A 45 3.41 8.58 -2.47
C GLN A 45 3.08 7.77 -3.72
N HIS A 46 2.02 8.13 -4.45
CA HIS A 46 1.67 7.48 -5.71
C HIS A 46 2.82 7.52 -6.74
N HIS A 47 3.62 8.58 -6.73
CA HIS A 47 4.79 8.75 -7.58
C HIS A 47 6.13 8.40 -6.89
N GLY A 48 6.08 7.71 -5.74
CA GLY A 48 7.28 7.21 -5.05
C GLY A 48 8.09 8.26 -4.29
N ALA A 49 7.54 9.46 -4.07
CA ALA A 49 8.19 10.43 -3.18
C ALA A 49 8.04 9.99 -1.71
N PRO A 50 9.03 10.30 -0.84
CA PRO A 50 8.98 9.91 0.55
C PRO A 50 7.86 10.66 1.28
N THR A 51 7.03 9.91 2.00
CA THR A 51 5.96 10.45 2.84
C THR A 51 5.87 9.67 4.15
N ARG A 52 5.15 10.19 5.14
CA ARG A 52 4.84 9.47 6.38
C ARG A 52 3.70 8.46 6.26
N LEU A 53 3.00 8.45 5.12
CA LEU A 53 1.82 7.62 4.93
C LEU A 53 2.24 6.16 4.73
N LEU A 54 1.48 5.25 5.34
CA LEU A 54 1.61 3.81 5.14
C LEU A 54 0.43 3.31 4.33
N ASP A 55 0.71 2.53 3.29
CA ASP A 55 -0.31 1.90 2.45
C ASP A 55 -1.04 0.81 3.24
N PHE A 56 -2.36 0.97 3.38
CA PHE A 56 -3.27 -0.03 3.95
C PHE A 56 -4.39 -0.30 2.95
N THR A 57 -5.10 -1.40 3.14
CA THR A 57 -6.26 -1.75 2.32
C THR A 57 -7.37 -2.30 3.19
N TRP A 58 -8.62 -2.04 2.80
CA TRP A 58 -9.79 -2.66 3.41
C TRP A 58 -9.98 -4.12 2.97
N SER A 59 -9.27 -4.58 1.94
CA SER A 59 -9.33 -5.95 1.45
C SER A 59 -8.22 -6.82 2.05
N PRO A 60 -8.55 -7.84 2.87
CA PRO A 60 -7.53 -8.75 3.40
C PRO A 60 -6.80 -9.53 2.29
N TYR A 61 -7.46 -9.74 1.15
CA TYR A 61 -6.86 -10.42 -0.01
C TYR A 61 -5.82 -9.55 -0.72
N VAL A 62 -6.08 -8.24 -0.85
CA VAL A 62 -5.09 -7.30 -1.40
C VAL A 62 -3.91 -7.16 -0.44
N ALA A 63 -4.15 -7.15 0.88
CA ALA A 63 -3.08 -7.14 1.86
C ALA A 63 -2.21 -8.41 1.78
N ALA A 64 -2.84 -9.57 1.65
CA ALA A 64 -2.13 -10.84 1.47
C ALA A 64 -1.32 -10.89 0.16
N PHE A 65 -1.87 -10.37 -0.94
CA PHE A 65 -1.15 -10.26 -2.21
C PHE A 65 0.16 -9.50 -2.06
N PHE A 66 0.12 -8.28 -1.51
CA PHE A 66 1.32 -7.47 -1.32
C PHE A 66 2.29 -8.03 -0.28
N ALA A 67 1.78 -8.77 0.72
CA ALA A 67 2.64 -9.45 1.69
C ALA A 67 3.43 -10.60 1.05
N LEU A 68 2.89 -11.27 0.03
CA LEU A 68 3.43 -12.52 -0.53
C LEU A 68 4.14 -12.36 -1.88
N GLU A 69 3.85 -11.30 -2.65
CA GLU A 69 4.34 -11.14 -4.02
C GLU A 69 5.87 -11.24 -4.14
N GLN A 70 6.60 -10.60 -3.23
CA GLN A 70 8.07 -10.60 -3.15
C GLN A 70 8.64 -11.43 -2.00
N SER A 71 7.82 -12.20 -1.28
CA SER A 71 8.30 -12.94 -0.10
C SER A 71 9.12 -14.17 -0.52
N ALA A 72 10.38 -14.24 -0.11
CA ALA A 72 11.22 -15.44 -0.24
C ALA A 72 11.13 -16.40 0.98
N GLY A 73 10.26 -16.09 1.95
CA GLY A 73 10.14 -16.80 3.22
C GLY A 73 8.93 -16.33 4.00
N SER A 74 9.07 -16.14 5.31
CA SER A 74 8.00 -15.62 6.18
C SER A 74 7.53 -14.23 5.74
N ALA A 75 6.22 -14.06 5.62
CA ALA A 75 5.57 -12.78 5.37
C ALA A 75 4.67 -12.40 6.54
N ALA A 76 4.19 -11.15 6.57
CA ALA A 76 3.22 -10.75 7.58
C ALA A 76 2.25 -9.69 7.05
N VAL A 77 1.02 -9.76 7.55
CA VAL A 77 0.00 -8.74 7.35
C VAL A 77 -0.27 -8.05 8.68
N TRP A 78 -0.15 -6.73 8.70
CA TRP A 78 -0.57 -5.91 9.83
C TRP A 78 -2.02 -5.49 9.67
N ALA A 79 -2.79 -5.57 10.74
CA ALA A 79 -4.18 -5.12 10.76
C ALA A 79 -4.40 -4.12 11.89
N ILE A 80 -5.22 -3.12 11.63
CA ILE A 80 -5.61 -2.11 12.61
C ILE A 80 -7.13 -2.14 12.79
N ASN A 81 -7.57 -2.22 14.03
CA ASN A 81 -8.98 -2.08 14.40
C ASN A 81 -9.35 -0.59 14.42
N ALA A 82 -9.70 -0.05 13.25
CA ALA A 82 -10.01 1.37 13.09
C ALA A 82 -11.07 1.91 14.07
N PRO A 83 -12.19 1.21 14.35
CA PRO A 83 -13.15 1.63 15.39
C PRO A 83 -12.53 1.83 16.78
N ARG A 84 -11.49 1.07 17.14
CA ARG A 84 -10.80 1.18 18.43
C ARG A 84 -9.71 2.24 18.48
N LEU A 85 -9.39 2.90 17.35
CA LEU A 85 -8.46 4.05 17.35
C LEU A 85 -9.07 5.27 18.04
N GLY A 86 -10.40 5.43 17.94
CA GLY A 86 -11.14 6.64 18.35
C GLY A 86 -11.49 7.51 17.13
N PRO A 87 -11.86 8.80 17.32
CA PRO A 87 -12.30 9.69 16.23
C PRO A 87 -11.16 10.15 15.27
N GLN A 88 -10.05 9.41 15.23
CA GLN A 88 -8.81 9.77 14.54
C GLN A 88 -8.84 9.32 13.07
N CYS A 89 -9.85 9.74 12.32
CA CYS A 89 -10.02 9.31 10.94
C CYS A 89 -10.05 10.48 9.96
N PHE A 90 -9.40 10.35 8.80
CA PHE A 90 -9.53 11.27 7.65
C PHE A 90 -10.72 10.87 6.76
N ILE A 91 -11.79 10.35 7.35
CA ILE A 91 -12.91 9.82 6.58
C ILE A 91 -13.79 10.99 6.09
N ALA A 92 -13.91 11.12 4.77
CA ALA A 92 -14.86 12.04 4.11
C ALA A 92 -16.34 11.71 4.35
N HIS A 93 -16.63 10.54 4.92
CA HIS A 93 -17.97 10.02 5.15
C HIS A 93 -18.52 10.30 6.56
N SER A 94 -18.00 11.27 7.30
CA SER A 94 -18.78 11.77 8.45
C SER A 94 -19.99 12.52 7.90
N TRP A 95 -21.17 11.89 7.92
CA TRP A 95 -22.50 12.41 7.57
C TRP A 95 -22.96 13.65 8.38
N ARG A 96 -22.02 14.39 8.97
CA ARG A 96 -22.23 15.62 9.73
C ARG A 96 -21.32 16.70 9.15
N ASP A 97 -21.75 17.40 8.09
CA ASP A 97 -21.36 18.76 7.66
C ASP A 97 -19.93 19.28 7.94
N SER A 98 -18.94 18.40 8.02
CA SER A 98 -17.61 18.73 8.51
C SER A 98 -16.63 18.47 7.40
N TRP A 99 -16.30 19.55 6.69
CA TRP A 99 -15.06 19.70 5.94
C TRP A 99 -13.96 18.82 6.54
N VAL A 100 -13.51 17.79 5.81
CA VAL A 100 -12.42 16.92 6.24
C VAL A 100 -11.17 17.78 6.29
N PRO A 101 -10.66 18.09 7.47
CA PRO A 101 -9.45 18.88 7.52
C PRO A 101 -8.31 18.02 6.98
N SER A 102 -7.47 18.59 6.11
CA SER A 102 -6.18 17.99 5.72
C SER A 102 -5.43 17.47 6.95
N PRO A 103 -4.52 16.50 6.91
CA PRO A 103 -3.74 16.03 8.05
C PRO A 103 -3.22 17.15 8.94
N GLN A 104 -2.74 18.25 8.36
CA GLN A 104 -2.32 19.44 9.12
C GLN A 104 -3.48 20.27 9.67
N ALA A 105 -4.59 20.41 8.95
CA ALA A 105 -5.81 20.97 9.52
C ALA A 105 -6.46 20.03 10.54
N ALA A 106 -6.29 18.71 10.49
CA ALA A 106 -6.81 17.74 11.44
C ALA A 106 -5.99 17.82 12.72
N LEU A 107 -4.66 17.89 12.57
CA LEU A 107 -3.70 18.24 13.62
C LEU A 107 -4.03 19.60 14.27
N ARG A 108 -4.46 20.62 13.51
CA ARG A 108 -4.81 21.96 14.03
C ARG A 108 -6.25 22.08 14.56
N ARG A 109 -7.26 21.52 13.88
CA ARG A 109 -8.71 21.70 14.12
C ARG A 109 -9.24 20.79 15.21
N TYR A 110 -8.77 19.55 15.28
CA TYR A 110 -9.26 18.61 16.29
C TYR A 110 -8.57 18.75 17.65
N ARG A 111 -7.68 19.76 17.83
CA ARG A 111 -6.93 19.97 19.08
C ARG A 111 -6.37 18.65 19.61
N ILE A 112 -5.87 17.79 18.73
CA ILE A 112 -5.48 16.43 19.11
C ILE A 112 -4.20 16.53 19.92
N THR A 113 -4.38 16.48 21.23
CA THR A 113 -3.32 16.48 22.22
C THR A 113 -2.72 15.08 22.29
N GLY A 114 -1.60 14.85 21.63
CA GLY A 114 -0.81 13.64 21.84
C GLY A 114 0.01 13.18 20.65
N ARG A 115 1.28 12.89 20.89
CA ARG A 115 2.20 12.25 19.93
C ARG A 115 1.92 10.74 19.75
N ASP A 116 1.10 10.15 20.63
CA ASP A 116 0.77 8.71 20.65
C ASP A 116 -0.49 8.37 19.84
N GLN A 117 -0.64 8.96 18.64
CA GLN A 117 -1.81 8.72 17.78
C GLN A 117 -1.43 8.46 16.32
N VAL A 118 -2.30 7.72 15.64
CA VAL A 118 -2.28 7.53 14.19
C VAL A 118 -3.66 7.91 13.68
N ALA A 119 -3.71 8.44 12.45
CA ALA A 119 -4.98 8.61 11.76
C ALA A 119 -5.09 7.68 10.57
N VAL A 120 -6.32 7.27 10.27
CA VAL A 120 -6.64 6.38 9.16
C VAL A 120 -7.59 7.07 8.20
N GLY A 121 -7.30 7.03 6.91
CA GLY A 121 -8.22 7.48 5.89
C GLY A 121 -7.56 7.77 4.56
N GLU A 122 -8.33 8.40 3.69
CA GLU A 122 -8.06 8.51 2.27
C GLU A 122 -8.30 9.96 1.81
N PRO A 123 -7.61 10.42 0.76
CA PRO A 123 -7.93 11.71 0.16
C PRO A 123 -9.37 11.69 -0.39
N TYR A 124 -10.01 12.87 -0.43
CA TYR A 124 -11.36 13.01 -0.98
C TYR A 124 -11.42 12.55 -2.45
N PHE A 125 -10.46 13.01 -3.26
CA PHE A 125 -10.25 12.51 -4.61
C PHE A 125 -9.26 11.36 -4.59
N LYS A 126 -9.68 10.20 -5.08
CA LYS A 126 -8.85 9.00 -5.16
C LYS A 126 -8.28 8.85 -6.55
N ASN A 127 -7.00 8.47 -6.63
CA ASN A 127 -6.42 8.01 -7.89
C ASN A 127 -6.85 6.57 -8.20
N ARG A 128 -6.57 6.11 -9.42
CA ARG A 128 -6.95 4.77 -9.88
C ARG A 128 -6.36 3.64 -9.03
N ARG A 129 -5.12 3.80 -8.52
CA ARG A 129 -4.47 2.79 -7.66
C ARG A 129 -5.18 2.63 -6.32
N ILE A 130 -5.50 3.75 -5.64
CA ILE A 130 -6.23 3.73 -4.36
C ILE A 130 -7.59 3.05 -4.56
N ILE A 131 -8.31 3.37 -5.65
CA ILE A 131 -9.61 2.75 -5.95
C ILE A 131 -9.45 1.23 -6.17
N ALA A 132 -8.53 0.84 -7.06
CA ALA A 132 -8.30 -0.56 -7.43
C ALA A 132 -7.90 -1.44 -6.23
N GLN A 133 -7.14 -0.88 -5.30
CA GLN A 133 -6.63 -1.61 -4.14
C GLN A 133 -7.61 -1.61 -2.96
N SER A 134 -8.78 -0.96 -3.07
CA SER A 134 -9.57 -0.57 -1.89
C SER A 134 -8.69 0.07 -0.82
N GLY A 135 -7.77 0.92 -1.27
CA GLY A 135 -6.67 1.47 -0.48
C GLY A 135 -7.13 2.53 0.50
N THR A 136 -6.43 2.60 1.63
CA THR A 136 -6.54 3.63 2.66
C THR A 136 -5.14 3.89 3.21
N PHE A 137 -4.93 4.99 3.92
CA PHE A 137 -3.63 5.29 4.51
C PHE A 137 -3.70 5.28 6.03
N VAL A 138 -2.61 4.83 6.64
CA VAL A 138 -2.31 5.07 8.05
C VAL A 138 -1.25 6.16 8.13
N CYS A 139 -1.50 7.18 8.93
CA CYS A 139 -0.63 8.34 9.09
C CYS A 139 -0.25 8.53 10.56
N PRO A 140 1.01 8.25 10.96
CA PRO A 140 1.47 8.50 12.32
C PRO A 140 1.61 10.00 12.58
N TYR A 141 1.23 10.42 13.78
CA TYR A 141 1.32 11.83 14.19
C TYR A 141 2.76 12.17 14.52
N ASP A 142 3.44 11.24 15.22
CA ASP A 142 4.86 11.26 15.44
C ASP A 142 5.58 10.48 14.35
N ILE A 143 6.10 11.21 13.35
CA ILE A 143 6.86 10.62 12.25
C ILE A 143 8.13 9.89 12.74
N ALA A 144 8.66 10.25 13.92
CA ALA A 144 9.87 9.66 14.48
C ALA A 144 9.66 8.27 15.10
N ARG A 145 8.41 7.84 15.26
CA ARG A 145 8.08 6.58 15.94
C ARG A 145 7.33 5.62 15.01
N PRO A 146 7.71 4.33 15.00
CA PRO A 146 6.94 3.30 14.30
C PRO A 146 5.51 3.21 14.83
N VAL A 147 4.56 2.88 13.96
CA VAL A 147 3.12 2.80 14.28
C VAL A 147 2.85 1.79 15.40
N GLU A 148 3.56 0.68 15.41
CA GLU A 148 3.47 -0.35 16.44
C GLU A 148 3.78 0.22 17.83
N ARG A 149 4.81 1.07 17.92
CA ARG A 149 5.20 1.74 19.18
C ARG A 149 4.27 2.88 19.57
N ILE A 150 3.59 3.48 18.61
CA ILE A 150 2.56 4.48 18.87
C ILE A 150 1.30 3.80 19.45
N LEU A 151 0.97 2.61 18.94
CA LEU A 151 -0.25 1.88 19.29
C LEU A 151 -0.06 0.84 20.41
N GLU A 152 1.16 0.60 20.88
CA GLU A 152 1.52 -0.42 21.88
C GLU A 152 0.68 -0.35 23.17
N ARG A 153 0.30 0.87 23.59
CA ARG A 153 -0.50 1.09 24.81
C ARG A 153 -2.00 0.87 24.60
N LYS A 154 -2.48 0.78 23.35
CA LYS A 154 -3.89 0.56 23.05
C LYS A 154 -4.16 -0.93 22.85
N LYS A 155 -4.90 -1.53 23.78
CA LYS A 155 -5.25 -2.95 23.75
C LYS A 155 -6.12 -3.30 22.53
N ASP A 156 -5.79 -4.39 21.85
CA ASP A 156 -6.51 -4.96 20.69
C ASP A 156 -6.73 -3.97 19.52
N VAL A 157 -5.81 -3.02 19.33
CA VAL A 157 -5.88 -2.05 18.23
C VAL A 157 -5.07 -2.50 17.03
N ILE A 158 -3.93 -3.14 17.24
CA ILE A 158 -3.04 -3.59 16.17
C ILE A 158 -2.78 -5.09 16.33
N ALA A 159 -2.81 -5.81 15.22
CA ALA A 159 -2.49 -7.24 15.15
C ALA A 159 -1.50 -7.49 14.01
N LYS A 160 -0.61 -8.46 14.22
CA LYS A 160 0.32 -8.97 13.21
C LYS A 160 -0.05 -10.43 12.91
N PHE A 161 -0.49 -10.70 11.69
CA PHE A 161 -0.69 -12.04 11.18
C PHE A 161 0.58 -12.49 10.49
N VAL A 162 1.23 -13.53 11.01
CA VAL A 162 2.42 -14.10 10.39
C VAL A 162 1.96 -15.17 9.38
N LEU A 163 2.45 -15.04 8.16
CA LEU A 163 2.17 -15.93 7.04
C LEU A 163 3.40 -16.82 6.83
N ASP A 164 3.36 -18.00 7.45
CA ASP A 164 4.42 -18.99 7.39
C ASP A 164 3.95 -20.25 6.66
N GLY A 165 4.79 -20.78 5.78
CA GLY A 165 4.54 -22.03 5.08
C GLY A 165 5.42 -22.16 3.84
N ARG A 166 5.96 -23.35 3.59
CA ARG A 166 6.87 -23.60 2.46
C ARG A 166 6.21 -23.27 1.11
N ASP A 167 4.96 -23.68 0.94
CA ASP A 167 4.22 -23.55 -0.32
C ASP A 167 3.10 -22.48 -0.23
N LEU A 168 3.03 -21.74 0.88
CA LEU A 168 1.96 -20.77 1.13
C LEU A 168 1.93 -19.67 0.06
N ARG A 169 3.09 -19.17 -0.38
CA ARG A 169 3.17 -18.13 -1.42
C ARG A 169 2.52 -18.59 -2.71
N SER A 170 2.94 -19.73 -3.25
CA SER A 170 2.47 -20.22 -4.55
C SER A 170 0.98 -20.56 -4.50
N GLU A 171 0.52 -21.23 -3.44
CA GLU A 171 -0.90 -21.56 -3.26
C GLU A 171 -1.78 -20.31 -3.13
N ALA A 172 -1.37 -19.37 -2.27
CA ALA A 172 -2.13 -18.15 -2.02
C ALA A 172 -2.15 -17.23 -3.26
N LEU A 173 -1.01 -17.01 -3.92
CA LEU A 173 -0.98 -16.17 -5.12
C LEU A 173 -1.82 -16.81 -6.23
N ALA A 174 -1.78 -18.14 -6.43
CA ALA A 174 -2.63 -18.81 -7.42
C ALA A 174 -4.12 -18.66 -7.10
N ALA A 175 -4.50 -18.70 -5.81
CA ALA A 175 -5.87 -18.43 -5.38
C ALA A 175 -6.28 -16.98 -5.64
N LEU A 176 -5.41 -16.01 -5.30
CA LEU A 176 -5.63 -14.58 -5.53
C LEU A 176 -5.74 -14.25 -7.02
N TYR A 177 -4.93 -14.89 -7.86
CA TYR A 177 -5.01 -14.76 -9.32
C TYR A 177 -6.37 -15.21 -9.86
N ARG A 178 -6.90 -16.35 -9.38
CA ARG A 178 -8.27 -16.81 -9.74
C ARG A 178 -9.38 -15.85 -9.30
N MET A 179 -9.10 -14.99 -8.31
CA MET A 179 -9.99 -13.94 -7.84
C MET A 179 -9.77 -12.60 -8.57
N ASN A 180 -8.97 -12.58 -9.64
CA ASN A 180 -8.60 -11.39 -10.40
C ASN A 180 -7.82 -10.34 -9.59
N ILE A 181 -7.08 -10.80 -8.56
CA ILE A 181 -6.18 -9.96 -7.77
C ILE A 181 -4.77 -10.14 -8.35
N THR A 182 -4.35 -9.19 -9.18
CA THR A 182 -3.10 -9.21 -9.94
C THR A 182 -2.47 -7.82 -9.96
N TYR A 183 -1.20 -7.70 -10.37
CA TYR A 183 -0.60 -6.36 -10.56
C TYR A 183 -1.37 -5.51 -11.56
N ALA A 184 -1.86 -6.09 -12.66
CA ALA A 184 -2.60 -5.35 -13.67
C ALA A 184 -3.90 -4.77 -13.12
N THR A 185 -4.58 -5.48 -12.20
CA THR A 185 -5.80 -4.96 -11.57
C THR A 185 -5.50 -3.98 -10.45
N LEU A 186 -4.46 -4.22 -9.63
CA LEU A 186 -4.12 -3.38 -8.47
C LEU A 186 -3.29 -2.13 -8.80
N LEU A 187 -2.53 -2.17 -9.90
CA LEU A 187 -1.71 -1.08 -10.42
C LEU A 187 -2.15 -0.81 -11.87
N PRO A 188 -3.27 -0.09 -12.08
CA PRO A 188 -3.89 0.10 -13.40
C PRO A 188 -3.13 1.14 -14.25
N ASP A 189 -1.85 0.88 -14.48
CA ASP A 189 -0.94 1.63 -15.33
C ASP A 189 -0.02 0.66 -16.10
N LEU A 190 0.79 1.20 -17.01
CA LEU A 190 1.70 0.41 -17.82
C LEU A 190 2.72 -0.35 -16.98
N GLY A 191 3.15 0.21 -15.84
CA GLY A 191 4.08 -0.44 -14.93
C GLY A 191 3.46 -1.67 -14.26
N GLY A 192 2.20 -1.56 -13.82
CA GLY A 192 1.46 -2.69 -13.26
C GLY A 192 1.17 -3.79 -14.27
N LEU A 193 0.87 -3.44 -15.52
CA LEU A 193 0.77 -4.43 -16.61
C LEU A 193 2.11 -5.14 -16.85
N ALA A 194 3.22 -4.39 -16.90
CA ALA A 194 4.54 -5.01 -17.10
C ALA A 194 4.90 -5.96 -15.94
N GLN A 195 4.54 -5.61 -14.69
CA GLN A 195 4.74 -6.47 -13.53
C GLN A 195 3.83 -7.71 -13.54
N SER A 196 2.62 -7.62 -14.07
CA SER A 196 1.70 -8.77 -14.13
C SER A 196 2.24 -9.90 -15.01
N ILE A 197 2.95 -9.55 -16.09
CA ILE A 197 3.55 -10.52 -17.00
C ILE A 197 4.54 -11.43 -16.28
N ALA A 198 5.34 -10.91 -15.34
CA ALA A 198 6.29 -11.72 -14.58
C ALA A 198 5.58 -12.83 -13.78
N TYR A 199 4.42 -12.50 -13.19
CA TYR A 199 3.61 -13.47 -12.47
C TYR A 199 2.91 -14.47 -13.41
N GLU A 200 2.41 -14.02 -14.56
CA GLU A 200 1.80 -14.89 -15.57
C GLU A 200 2.81 -15.91 -16.14
N LEU A 201 4.10 -15.57 -16.17
CA LEU A 201 5.17 -16.51 -16.51
C LEU A 201 5.38 -17.59 -15.44
N GLU A 202 5.15 -17.29 -14.15
CA GLU A 202 5.14 -18.30 -13.07
C GLU A 202 3.88 -19.19 -13.15
N THR A 203 2.75 -18.62 -13.59
CA THR A 203 1.42 -19.26 -13.58
C THR A 203 0.87 -19.44 -14.98
N HIS A 204 1.54 -20.27 -15.77
CA HIS A 204 1.12 -20.52 -17.14
C HIS A 204 0.10 -21.69 -17.19
N TRP A 205 -1.12 -21.42 -17.70
CA TRP A 205 -2.22 -22.40 -17.76
C TRP A 205 -1.93 -23.58 -18.69
N ALA A 206 -1.18 -23.37 -19.78
CA ALA A 206 -0.82 -24.44 -20.72
C ALA A 206 0.38 -25.31 -20.29
N TYR A 207 1.35 -24.80 -19.52
CA TYR A 207 2.50 -25.57 -19.03
C TYR A 207 3.11 -24.92 -17.80
N ASP A 208 3.62 -25.71 -16.85
CA ASP A 208 4.35 -25.19 -15.69
C ASP A 208 5.87 -25.22 -15.99
N PRO A 209 6.55 -24.06 -16.10
CA PRO A 209 7.98 -24.01 -16.40
C PRO A 209 8.85 -24.46 -15.22
N THR A 210 8.29 -24.54 -14.01
CA THR A 210 8.98 -25.01 -12.79
C THR A 210 8.84 -26.51 -12.58
N MET A 211 7.97 -27.18 -13.34
CA MET A 211 7.89 -28.64 -13.32
C MET A 211 9.07 -29.29 -14.04
N GLU A 212 9.75 -30.17 -13.32
CA GLU A 212 10.62 -31.25 -13.81
C GLU A 212 9.94 -32.17 -14.86
N LYS A 213 8.65 -31.98 -15.14
CA LYS A 213 7.89 -32.63 -16.24
C LYS A 213 8.10 -31.99 -17.62
N ALA A 214 8.85 -30.89 -17.75
CA ALA A 214 9.29 -30.40 -19.06
C ALA A 214 10.13 -31.46 -19.82
N ALA A 215 10.81 -32.35 -19.10
CA ALA A 215 11.52 -33.49 -19.67
C ALA A 215 10.61 -34.53 -20.34
N ARG A 216 9.30 -34.54 -20.05
CA ARG A 216 8.34 -35.50 -20.62
C ARG A 216 7.70 -34.99 -21.92
N PHE A 217 7.50 -33.68 -22.05
CA PHE A 217 7.03 -33.07 -23.30
C PHE A 217 8.11 -33.01 -24.38
N ALA A 218 9.38 -32.84 -24.01
CA ALA A 218 10.50 -32.87 -24.95
C ALA A 218 10.78 -34.29 -25.51
N ARG A 219 10.58 -35.35 -24.71
CA ARG A 219 10.79 -36.74 -25.16
C ARG A 219 9.73 -37.23 -26.16
N ASN A 220 8.49 -36.76 -26.07
CA ASN A 220 7.41 -37.23 -26.93
C ASN A 220 7.41 -36.61 -28.35
N ARG A 221 8.16 -35.54 -28.62
CA ARG A 221 8.38 -35.06 -30.00
C ARG A 221 9.58 -35.70 -30.70
N ALA A 222 10.51 -36.30 -29.96
CA ALA A 222 11.68 -36.95 -30.54
C ALA A 222 11.40 -38.35 -31.11
N TYR A 223 10.26 -38.97 -30.77
CA TYR A 223 9.85 -40.30 -31.24
C TYR A 223 8.71 -40.29 -32.28
N GLY A 224 8.26 -39.12 -32.76
CA GLY A 224 7.11 -38.97 -33.67
C GLY A 224 7.45 -38.61 -35.12
N ARG A 225 8.71 -38.80 -35.56
CA ARG A 225 9.10 -38.71 -36.98
C ARG A 225 9.80 -40.01 -37.38
N GLY A 226 8.98 -41.02 -37.58
CA GLY A 226 9.37 -42.29 -38.16
C GLY A 226 8.07 -42.94 -38.57
N ASP A 227 7.60 -42.57 -39.77
CA ASP A 227 6.80 -43.34 -40.73
C ASP A 227 6.40 -42.41 -41.89
#